data_AF-A0A7T5EXC4-F1
#
_entry.id   AF-A0A7T5EXC4-F1
#
_cell.length_a   1.000
_cell.length_b   1.000
_cell.length_c   1.000
_cell.angle_alpha   90.00
_cell.angle_beta   90.00
_cell.angle_gamma   90.00
#
_symmetry.space_group_name_H-M   'P 1'
#
loop_
_entity.id
_entity.type
_entity.pdbx_description
1 polymer ?
#
loop_
_entity_poly.entity_id
_entity_poly.type
_entity_poly.pdbx_seq_one_letter_code
_entity_poly.pdbx_strand_id
1 'polypeptide(L)'
;MGFNSGKEQVIVRVVGEGGSITLWGRQELNGDWNFALGRDESGLADFLDDEDEVLLVSRPRNWVQSFEEGLALLDRYPWKRLSPRWVHEDFRRRVLREVKRDGLAASRIERWVEVCGGQ
;
A
#
# COMPACT_ATOMS: atom_id res chain seq x y z
N MET A 1 -21.88 -4.50 -19.91
CA MET A 1 -21.21 -5.59 -19.18
C MET A 1 -20.63 -5.00 -17.91
N GLY A 2 -21.29 -5.21 -16.76
CA GLY A 2 -20.75 -4.78 -15.48
C GLY A 2 -19.79 -5.83 -14.98
N PHE A 3 -18.49 -5.54 -14.95
CA PHE A 3 -17.55 -6.34 -14.18
C PHE A 3 -17.96 -6.19 -12.73
N ASN A 4 -18.48 -7.26 -12.14
CA ASN A 4 -18.73 -7.34 -10.71
C ASN A 4 -17.34 -7.37 -10.05
N SER A 5 -16.75 -6.18 -9.91
CA SER A 5 -15.42 -5.99 -9.38
C SER A 5 -15.48 -6.41 -7.92
N GLY A 6 -14.63 -7.34 -7.51
CA GLY A 6 -14.58 -7.72 -6.10
C GLY A 6 -14.30 -6.53 -5.20
N LYS A 7 -14.57 -6.71 -3.91
CA LYS A 7 -14.36 -5.65 -2.92
C LYS A 7 -12.88 -5.25 -2.91
N GLU A 8 -12.62 -3.95 -3.01
CA GLU A 8 -11.28 -3.39 -2.84
C GLU A 8 -10.88 -3.49 -1.36
N GLN A 9 -9.68 -3.98 -1.13
CA GLN A 9 -9.11 -4.23 0.20
C GLN A 9 -7.72 -3.61 0.28
N VAL A 10 -7.35 -3.14 1.47
CA VAL A 10 -6.02 -2.60 1.70
C VAL A 10 -5.05 -3.77 1.90
N ILE A 11 -4.07 -3.90 1.01
CA ILE A 11 -3.03 -4.94 1.08
C ILE A 11 -1.86 -4.47 1.91
N VAL A 12 -1.35 -3.27 1.64
CA VAL A 12 -0.31 -2.60 2.43
C VAL A 12 -0.66 -1.14 2.55
N ARG A 13 -0.63 -0.58 3.75
CA ARG A 13 -0.68 0.86 3.98
C ARG A 13 0.54 1.28 4.79
N VAL A 14 1.25 2.28 4.28
CA VAL A 14 2.38 2.92 4.97
C VAL A 14 2.11 4.41 5.10
N VAL A 15 2.62 5.02 6.16
CA VAL A 15 2.43 6.44 6.47
C VAL A 15 3.79 7.12 6.61
N GLY A 16 3.89 8.34 6.08
CA GLY A 16 5.02 9.25 6.21
C GLY A 16 4.57 10.66 6.60
N GLU A 17 5.49 11.61 6.69
CA GLU A 17 5.24 12.96 7.21
C GLU A 17 4.34 13.86 6.33
N GLY A 18 4.03 13.45 5.09
CA GLY A 18 3.15 14.20 4.17
C GLY A 18 1.93 13.43 3.69
N GLY A 19 1.68 12.22 4.20
CA GLY A 19 0.57 11.40 3.72
C GLY A 19 0.77 9.90 3.88
N SER A 20 0.01 9.14 3.11
CA SER A 20 0.06 7.69 3.09
C SER A 20 0.06 7.09 1.69
N ILE A 21 0.80 6.00 1.54
CA ILE A 21 0.82 5.20 0.31
C ILE A 21 0.12 3.89 0.64
N THR A 22 -0.82 3.51 -0.22
CA THR A 22 -1.66 2.34 -0.02
C THR A 22 -1.63 1.47 -1.27
N LEU A 23 -1.16 0.22 -1.12
CA LEU A 23 -1.38 -0.82 -2.11
C LEU A 23 -2.76 -1.43 -1.86
N TRP A 24 -3.64 -1.25 -2.83
CA TRP A 24 -4.97 -1.85 -2.87
C TRP A 24 -4.91 -3.20 -3.57
N GLY A 25 -5.81 -4.08 -3.15
CA GLY A 25 -6.01 -5.41 -3.70
C GLY A 25 -7.48 -5.59 -3.99
N ARG A 26 -7.80 -6.18 -5.12
CA ARG A 26 -9.15 -6.53 -5.53
C ARG A 26 -9.14 -8.01 -5.86
N GLN A 27 -9.98 -8.78 -5.17
CA GLN A 27 -10.10 -10.20 -5.46
C GLN A 27 -11.15 -10.39 -6.56
N GLU A 28 -10.76 -11.01 -7.66
CA GLU A 28 -11.66 -11.36 -8.75
C GLU A 28 -12.49 -12.60 -8.39
N LEU A 29 -13.58 -12.84 -9.14
CA LEU A 29 -14.51 -13.96 -8.90
C LEU A 29 -13.85 -15.34 -8.99
N ASN A 30 -12.72 -15.44 -9.71
CA ASN A 30 -11.93 -16.67 -9.83
C ASN A 30 -10.95 -16.87 -8.67
N GLY A 31 -10.90 -15.94 -7.71
CA GLY A 31 -9.99 -15.95 -6.56
C GLY A 31 -8.65 -15.26 -6.80
N ASP A 32 -8.38 -14.79 -8.02
CA ASP A 32 -7.15 -14.05 -8.34
C ASP A 32 -7.15 -12.66 -7.72
N TRP A 33 -5.96 -12.11 -7.50
CA TRP A 33 -5.80 -10.77 -6.94
C TRP A 33 -5.24 -9.80 -7.97
N ASN A 34 -5.95 -8.69 -8.15
CA ASN A 34 -5.46 -7.52 -8.83
C ASN A 34 -4.96 -6.50 -7.81
N PHE A 35 -3.87 -5.79 -8.11
CA PHE A 35 -3.26 -4.81 -7.21
C PHE A 35 -3.16 -3.44 -7.86
N ALA A 36 -3.33 -2.37 -7.10
CA ALA A 36 -3.14 -1.00 -7.61
C ALA A 36 -2.64 -0.07 -6.51
N LEU A 37 -1.87 0.94 -6.90
CA LEU A 37 -1.32 1.91 -5.97
C LEU A 37 -2.25 3.12 -5.82
N GLY A 38 -2.66 3.41 -4.59
CA GLY A 38 -3.32 4.65 -4.21
C GLY A 38 -2.41 5.49 -3.30
N ARG A 39 -2.57 6.80 -3.35
CA ARG A 39 -1.86 7.75 -2.48
C ARG A 39 -2.84 8.75 -1.90
N ASP A 40 -2.56 9.16 -0.68
CA ASP A 40 -3.30 10.16 0.03
C ASP A 40 -2.30 11.13 0.64
N GLU A 41 -2.17 12.29 0.01
CA GLU A 41 -1.26 13.39 0.36
C GLU A 41 -2.05 14.53 1.03
N SER A 42 -3.23 14.22 1.59
CA SER A 42 -4.09 15.21 2.27
C SER A 42 -3.42 15.88 3.47
N GLY A 43 -2.34 15.31 4.00
CA GLY A 43 -1.50 15.96 5.01
C GLY A 43 -0.82 17.25 4.54
N LEU A 44 -0.84 17.54 3.23
CA LEU A 44 -0.36 18.78 2.61
C LEU A 44 -1.49 19.78 2.30
N ALA A 45 -2.75 19.44 2.60
CA ALA A 45 -3.90 20.28 2.25
C ALA A 45 -3.81 21.69 2.87
N ASP A 46 -3.28 21.80 4.10
CA ASP A 46 -3.07 23.10 4.78
C ASP A 46 -2.09 24.06 4.04
N PHE A 47 -1.39 23.57 3.01
CA PHE A 47 -0.44 24.34 2.22
C PHE A 47 -0.89 24.60 0.77
N LEU A 48 -2.08 24.14 0.37
CA LEU A 48 -2.60 24.24 -1.00
C LEU A 48 -3.93 24.99 -1.04
N ASP A 49 -4.22 25.64 -2.17
CA ASP A 49 -5.51 26.29 -2.41
C ASP A 49 -6.59 25.24 -2.75
N ASP A 50 -7.86 25.54 -2.44
CA ASP A 50 -9.04 24.63 -2.56
C ASP A 50 -9.17 23.92 -3.92
N GLU A 51 -8.63 24.49 -5.00
CA GLU A 51 -8.70 23.91 -6.35
C GLU A 51 -7.72 22.74 -6.57
N ASP A 52 -6.67 22.60 -5.75
CA ASP A 52 -5.64 21.57 -5.86
C ASP A 52 -5.83 20.37 -4.90
N GLU A 53 -6.77 20.46 -3.95
CA GLU A 53 -7.02 19.39 -2.95
C GLU A 53 -7.37 18.03 -3.59
N VAL A 54 -8.05 18.05 -4.75
CA VAL A 54 -8.43 16.82 -5.48
C VAL A 54 -7.24 16.08 -6.10
N LEU A 55 -6.09 16.73 -6.26
CA LEU A 55 -4.85 16.10 -6.71
C LEU A 55 -4.11 15.36 -5.59
N LEU A 56 -4.38 15.70 -4.34
CA LEU A 56 -3.73 15.12 -3.16
C LEU A 56 -4.13 13.65 -2.95
N VAL A 57 -5.33 13.24 -3.39
CA VAL A 57 -5.80 11.87 -3.26
C VAL A 57 -5.81 11.17 -4.62
N SER A 58 -4.74 10.43 -4.88
CA SER A 58 -4.65 9.55 -6.06
C SER A 58 -5.38 8.23 -5.79
N ARG A 59 -6.56 8.06 -6.41
CA ARG A 59 -7.26 6.76 -6.42
C ARG A 59 -6.42 5.67 -7.10
N PRO A 60 -6.55 4.39 -6.68
CA PRO A 60 -5.90 3.27 -7.35
C PRO A 60 -6.27 3.21 -8.83
N ARG A 61 -5.26 3.32 -9.69
CA ARG A 61 -5.35 3.20 -11.15
C ARG A 61 -4.28 2.23 -11.63
N ASN A 62 -4.45 1.68 -12.83
CA ASN A 62 -3.53 0.71 -13.45
C ASN A 62 -3.37 -0.56 -12.60
N TRP A 63 -4.44 -1.34 -12.51
CA TRP A 63 -4.43 -2.61 -11.80
C TRP A 63 -3.50 -3.61 -12.47
N VAL A 64 -2.63 -4.25 -11.68
CA VAL A 64 -1.70 -5.31 -12.09
C VAL A 64 -2.16 -6.65 -11.53
N GLN A 65 -1.86 -7.75 -12.22
CA GLN A 65 -2.46 -9.06 -11.91
C GLN A 65 -1.60 -9.91 -10.96
N SER A 66 -0.44 -9.39 -10.55
CA SER A 66 0.47 -10.10 -9.66
C SER A 66 0.87 -9.27 -8.45
N PHE A 67 1.10 -9.97 -7.34
CA PHE A 67 1.56 -9.32 -6.10
C PHE A 67 2.96 -8.72 -6.26
N GLU A 68 3.82 -9.33 -7.07
CA GLU A 68 5.17 -8.87 -7.36
C GLU A 68 5.15 -7.56 -8.14
N GLU A 69 4.28 -7.42 -9.14
CA GLU A 69 4.05 -6.13 -9.81
C GLU A 69 3.45 -5.10 -8.84
N GLY A 70 2.55 -5.52 -7.95
CA GLY A 70 2.00 -4.66 -6.90
C GLY A 70 3.09 -4.10 -5.97
N LEU A 71 4.05 -4.94 -5.57
CA LEU A 71 5.23 -4.52 -4.83
C LEU A 71 6.15 -3.62 -5.67
N ALA A 72 6.31 -3.90 -6.96
CA ALA A 72 7.08 -3.03 -7.86
C ALA A 72 6.46 -1.62 -7.98
N LEU A 73 5.14 -1.49 -7.87
CA LEU A 73 4.48 -0.17 -7.76
C LEU A 73 4.87 0.55 -6.46
N LEU A 74 4.94 -0.17 -5.34
CA LEU A 74 5.39 0.37 -4.05
C LEU A 74 6.88 0.72 -4.07
N ASP A 75 7.73 -0.09 -4.70
CA ASP A 75 9.18 0.10 -4.78
C ASP A 75 9.60 1.37 -5.53
N ARG A 76 8.68 2.02 -6.26
CA ARG A 76 8.86 3.39 -6.77
C ARG A 76 9.05 4.42 -5.66
N TYR A 77 8.69 4.05 -4.43
CA TYR A 77 8.79 4.85 -3.23
C TYR A 77 9.61 4.10 -2.19
N PRO A 78 10.26 4.79 -1.24
CA PRO A 78 10.99 4.16 -0.14
C PRO A 78 10.05 3.57 0.92
N TRP A 79 8.97 2.87 0.53
CA TRP A 79 7.87 2.43 1.38
C TRP A 79 8.32 1.56 2.55
N LYS A 80 9.34 0.73 2.37
CA LYS A 80 9.93 -0.12 3.42
C LYS A 80 10.55 0.71 4.56
N ARG A 81 10.96 1.95 4.28
CA ARG A 81 11.54 2.89 5.27
C ARG A 81 10.48 3.70 6.00
N LEU A 82 9.25 3.73 5.48
CA LEU A 82 8.09 4.39 6.07
C LEU A 82 7.49 3.54 7.20
N SER A 83 6.59 4.15 7.97
CA SER A 83 5.93 3.46 9.07
C SER A 83 4.79 2.59 8.54
N PRO A 84 4.85 1.25 8.71
CA PRO A 84 3.72 0.39 8.34
C PRO A 84 2.52 0.70 9.23
N ARG A 85 1.34 0.77 8.63
CA ARG A 85 0.08 1.01 9.34
C ARG A 85 -0.88 -0.17 9.25
N TRP A 86 -0.89 -0.85 8.11
CA TRP A 86 -1.73 -2.02 7.89
C TRP A 86 -1.09 -2.96 6.87
N VAL A 87 -1.19 -4.26 7.12
CA VAL A 87 -0.87 -5.31 6.14
C VAL A 87 -1.94 -6.40 6.18
N HIS A 88 -2.50 -6.70 5.01
CA HIS A 88 -3.50 -7.75 4.84
C HIS A 88 -2.93 -9.12 5.22
N GLU A 89 -3.72 -9.92 5.93
CA GLU A 89 -3.30 -11.17 6.56
C GLU A 89 -2.63 -12.16 5.59
N ASP A 90 -3.22 -12.38 4.42
CA ASP A 90 -2.68 -13.24 3.36
C ASP A 90 -1.30 -12.79 2.84
N PHE A 91 -0.98 -11.51 3.00
CA PHE A 91 0.23 -10.90 2.44
C PHE A 91 1.30 -10.60 3.50
N ARG A 92 0.98 -10.66 4.81
CA ARG A 92 1.91 -10.37 5.92
C ARG A 92 3.25 -11.09 5.78
N ARG A 93 3.23 -12.40 5.53
CA ARG A 93 4.46 -13.21 5.38
C ARG A 93 5.29 -12.79 4.18
N ARG A 94 4.64 -12.45 3.05
CA ARG A 94 5.32 -12.04 1.81
C ARG A 94 5.94 -10.65 1.96
N VAL A 95 5.17 -9.69 2.49
CA VAL A 95 5.64 -8.32 2.78
C VAL A 95 6.84 -8.34 3.73
N LEU A 96 6.75 -9.09 4.83
CA LEU A 96 7.82 -9.16 5.82
C LEU A 96 9.12 -9.73 5.24
N ARG A 97 9.02 -10.70 4.32
CA ARG A 97 10.18 -11.26 3.61
C ARG A 97 10.88 -10.20 2.78
N GLU A 98 10.13 -9.40 2.02
CA GLU A 98 10.68 -8.34 1.18
C GLU A 98 11.32 -7.21 2.00
N VAL A 99 10.72 -6.84 3.12
CA VAL A 99 11.29 -5.85 4.05
C VAL A 99 12.62 -6.33 4.64
N LYS A 100 12.69 -7.61 5.05
CA LYS A 100 13.92 -8.20 5.62
C LYS A 100 15.06 -8.33 4.61
N ARG A 101 14.75 -8.34 3.31
CA ARG A 101 15.76 -8.45 2.24
C ARG A 101 16.60 -7.19 2.09
N ASP A 102 16.06 -6.02 2.42
CA ASP A 102 16.67 -4.71 2.17
C ASP A 102 17.66 -4.24 3.25
N GLY A 103 18.05 -5.11 4.20
CA GLY A 103 19.07 -4.78 5.21
C GLY A 103 18.72 -3.58 6.09
N LEU A 104 17.42 -3.36 6.33
CA LEU A 104 16.93 -2.24 7.14
C LEU A 104 17.39 -2.35 8.60
N ALA A 105 17.49 -1.21 9.29
CA ALA A 105 17.76 -1.19 10.73
C ALA A 105 16.75 -2.04 11.51
N ALA A 106 17.21 -2.71 12.57
CA ALA A 106 16.40 -3.61 13.40
C ALA A 106 15.09 -2.96 13.88
N SER A 107 15.14 -1.70 14.31
CA SER A 107 13.96 -0.94 14.76
C SER A 107 12.90 -0.71 13.68
N ARG A 108 13.30 -0.66 12.40
CA ARG A 108 12.34 -0.62 11.28
C ARG A 108 11.75 -2.00 11.04
N ILE A 109 12.57 -3.05 11.07
CA ILE A 109 12.11 -4.43 10.89
C ILE A 109 11.12 -4.80 12.01
N GLU A 110 11.37 -4.43 13.26
CA GLU A 110 10.45 -4.64 14.39
C GLU A 110 9.07 -4.08 14.11
N ARG A 111 8.97 -2.82 13.67
CA ARG A 111 7.67 -2.21 13.29
C ARG A 111 6.92 -3.01 12.22
N TRP A 112 7.64 -3.53 11.24
CA TRP A 112 7.06 -4.40 10.23
C TRP A 112 6.63 -5.76 10.80
N VAL A 113 7.41 -6.33 11.72
CA VAL A 113 7.05 -7.56 12.44
C VAL A 113 5.80 -7.34 13.29
N GLU A 114 5.67 -6.22 14.00
CA GLU A 114 4.49 -5.91 14.82
C GLU A 114 3.22 -5.84 13.96
N VAL A 115 3.25 -5.08 12.87
CA VAL A 115 2.09 -4.95 11.96
C VAL A 115 1.79 -6.27 11.23
N CYS A 116 2.82 -7.05 10.88
CA CYS A 116 2.65 -8.36 10.24
C CYS A 116 2.41 -9.51 11.23
N GLY A 117 2.54 -9.28 12.53
CA GLY A 117 2.36 -10.28 13.59
C GLY A 117 0.88 -10.52 13.90
N GLY A 118 0.03 -9.53 13.61
CA GLY A 118 -1.36 -9.52 14.03
C GLY A 118 -1.47 -9.17 15.51
N GLN A 119 -2.06 -8.02 15.80
CA GLN A 119 -2.70 -7.81 17.10
C GLN A 119 -4.07 -8.50 17.07
#